data_AF-A0A444MM25-F1
#
_entry.id   AF-A0A444MM25-F1
#
_cell.length_a   1.000
_cell.length_b   1.000
_cell.length_c   1.000
_cell.angle_alpha   90.00
_cell.angle_beta   90.00
_cell.angle_gamma   90.00
#
_symmetry.space_group_name_H-M   'P 1'
#
loop_
_entity.id
_entity.type
_entity.pdbx_description
1 polymer ?
#
loop_
_entity_poly.entity_id
_entity_poly.type
_entity_poly.pdbx_seq_one_letter_code
_entity_poly.pdbx_strand_id
1 'polypeptide(L)' 'MDYKIKLADGKAHLVSITSAYFKSWQVWQVKFKDGKVAMLYKIGSEWMQRNEDFLEVEVLEIIGYTIDKIIYKRTISF' A
#
# COMPACT_ATOMS: atom_id res chain seq x y z
N MET A 1 -5.25 -8.27 -4.16
CA MET A 1 -6.63 -8.17 -3.66
C MET A 1 -7.05 -6.72 -3.77
N ASP A 2 -8.32 -6.44 -4.05
CA ASP A 2 -8.80 -5.06 -4.22
C ASP A 2 -9.33 -4.50 -2.91
N TYR A 3 -8.92 -3.27 -2.60
CA TYR A 3 -9.24 -2.57 -1.37
C TYR A 3 -9.80 -1.19 -1.70
N LYS A 4 -10.82 -0.81 -0.94
CA LYS A 4 -11.41 0.53 -1.01
C LYS A 4 -10.74 1.40 0.04
N ILE A 5 -9.94 2.37 -0.39
CA ILE A 5 -9.29 3.36 0.46
C ILE A 5 -10.01 4.70 0.30
N LYS A 6 -10.19 5.46 1.38
CA LYS A 6 -10.64 6.85 1.30
C LYS A 6 -9.40 7.72 1.26
N LEU A 7 -9.29 8.58 0.26
CA LEU A 7 -8.20 9.55 0.16
C LEU A 7 -8.62 10.90 0.72
N ALA A 8 -7.65 11.79 0.92
CA ALA A 8 -7.82 13.18 1.39
C ALA A 8 -8.91 13.96 0.63
N ASP A 9 -9.05 13.71 -0.68
CA ASP A 9 -10.08 14.29 -1.55
C ASP A 9 -11.53 13.88 -1.17
N GLY A 10 -11.72 13.09 -0.12
CA GLY A 10 -13.02 12.58 0.34
C GLY A 10 -13.58 11.45 -0.53
N LYS A 11 -12.99 11.22 -1.71
CA LYS A 11 -13.38 10.15 -2.62
C LYS A 11 -12.77 8.81 -2.22
N ALA A 12 -13.59 7.78 -2.34
CA ALA A 12 -13.14 6.41 -2.18
C ALA A 12 -12.50 5.91 -3.48
N HIS A 13 -11.23 5.54 -3.39
CA HIS A 13 -10.45 4.97 -4.47
C HIS A 13 -10.35 3.47 -4.28
N LEU A 14 -10.44 2.74 -5.39
CA LEU A 14 -10.26 1.29 -5.39
C LEU A 14 -8.83 1.02 -5.85
N VAL A 15 -8.06 0.38 -4.98
CA VAL A 15 -6.66 0.04 -5.21
C VAL A 15 -6.46 -1.46 -5.12
N SER A 16 -5.67 -2.02 -6.02
CA SER A 16 -5.25 -3.40 -5.94
C SER A 16 -3.93 -3.48 -5.20
N ILE A 17 -3.94 -4.15 -4.05
CA ILE A 17 -2.76 -4.34 -3.21
C ILE A 17 -2.29 -5.78 -3.35
N THR A 18 -1.02 -5.94 -3.74
CA THR A 18 -0.40 -7.25 -3.94
C THR A 18 1.00 -7.26 -3.34
N SER A 19 1.32 -8.29 -2.56
CA SER A 19 2.68 -8.52 -2.05
C SER A 19 3.57 -9.02 -3.18
N ALA A 20 4.77 -8.47 -3.29
CA ALA A 20 5.81 -8.89 -4.21
C ALA A 20 7.18 -8.90 -3.52
N TYR A 21 8.19 -9.46 -4.18
CA TYR A 21 9.57 -9.37 -3.73
C TYR A 21 10.38 -8.58 -4.75
N PHE A 22 11.14 -7.61 -4.27
CA PHE A 22 12.09 -6.88 -5.10
C PHE A 22 13.52 -7.10 -4.59
N LYS A 23 14.37 -7.72 -5.42
CA LYS A 23 15.69 -8.28 -5.05
C LYS A 23 15.59 -9.30 -3.91
N SER A 24 15.40 -8.84 -2.68
CA SER A 24 15.17 -9.68 -1.50
C SER A 24 14.26 -9.00 -0.46
N TRP A 25 13.69 -7.84 -0.79
CA TRP A 25 12.85 -7.07 0.12
C TRP A 25 11.39 -7.36 -0.21
N GLN A 26 10.61 -7.61 0.83
CA GLN A 26 9.16 -7.68 0.69
C GLN A 26 8.64 -6.27 0.40
N VAL A 27 7.99 -6.14 -0.74
CA VAL A 27 7.37 -4.90 -1.20
C VAL A 27 5.90 -5.13 -1.47
N TRP A 28 5.14 -4.05 -1.49
CA TRP A 28 3.71 -4.06 -1.73
C TRP A 28 3.41 -3.19 -2.93
N GLN A 29 2.95 -3.82 -3.99
CA GLN A 29 2.53 -3.12 -5.18
C GLN A 29 1.08 -2.68 -5.01
N VAL A 30 0.85 -1.39 -5.22
CA VAL A 30 -0.44 -0.73 -5.09
C VAL A 30 -0.80 -0.13 -6.43
N LYS A 31 -1.77 -0.76 -7.09
CA LYS A 31 -2.23 -0.35 -8.42
C LYS A 31 -3.56 0.38 -8.31
N PHE A 32 -3.61 1.60 -8.82
CA PHE A 32 -4.80 2.42 -8.89
C PHE A 32 -5.58 2.15 -10.18
N LYS A 33 -6.86 2.52 -10.20
CA LYS A 33 -7.75 2.33 -11.37
C LYS A 33 -7.34 3.15 -12.59
N ASP A 34 -6.67 4.27 -12.39
CA ASP A 34 -6.13 5.13 -13.45
C ASP A 34 -4.85 4.52 -14.10
N GLY A 35 -4.43 3.34 -13.65
CA GLY A 35 -3.25 2.65 -14.17
C GLY A 35 -1.96 3.02 -13.46
N LYS A 36 -1.98 4.00 -12.54
CA LYS A 36 -0.81 4.33 -11.72
C LYS A 36 -0.47 3.18 -10.79
N VAL A 37 0.83 2.98 -10.58
CA VAL A 37 1.35 1.93 -9.70
C VAL A 37 2.36 2.53 -8.75
N ALA A 38 2.13 2.34 -7.46
CA ALA A 38 3.10 2.66 -6.42
C ALA A 38 3.69 1.36 -5.87
N MET A 39 4.99 1.39 -5.55
CA MET A 39 5.66 0.33 -4.80
C MET A 39 5.94 0.83 -3.40
N LEU A 40 5.32 0.20 -2.40
CA LEU A 40 5.49 0.53 -1.01
C LEU A 40 6.37 -0.50 -0.31
N TYR A 41 7.16 -0.04 0.64
CA TYR A 41 7.96 -0.89 1.53
C TYR A 41 8.00 -0.26 2.92
N LYS A 42 8.27 -1.08 3.93
CA LYS A 42 8.30 -0.63 5.32
C LYS A 42 9.73 -0.60 5.83
N ILE A 43 10.15 0.50 6.42
CA ILE A 43 11.42 0.63 7.14
C ILE A 43 11.09 0.96 8.61
N GLY A 44 11.41 0.04 9.52
CA GLY A 44 11.00 0.16 10.92
C GLY A 44 9.48 0.24 11.05
N SER A 45 8.98 1.38 11.56
CA SER A 45 7.55 1.65 11.71
C SER A 45 6.94 2.46 10.56
N GLU A 46 7.76 2.96 9.64
CA GLU A 46 7.35 3.90 8.61
C GLU A 46 7.15 3.22 7.26
N TRP A 47 6.10 3.63 6.55
CA TRP A 47 5.84 3.23 5.18
C TRP A 47 6.47 4.22 4.21
N MET A 48 7.16 3.69 3.21
CA MET A 48 7.86 4.46 2.19
C MET A 48 7.41 4.03 0.80
N GLN A 49 7.46 4.95 -0.15
CA GLN A 49 7.25 4.66 -1.57
C GLN A 49 8.57 4.65 -2.34
N ARG A 50 8.61 3.89 -3.43
CA ARG A 50 9.80 3.74 -4.28
C ARG A 50 9.63 4.49 -5.60
N ASN A 51 10.65 5.28 -5.95
CA ASN A 51 10.92 5.94 -7.24
C ASN A 51 10.00 7.07 -7.71
N GLU A 52 8.73 7.15 -7.33
CA GLU A 52 7.86 8.26 -7.71
C GLU A 52 7.04 8.69 -6.50
N ASP A 53 7.38 9.85 -5.92
CA ASP A 53 6.72 10.41 -4.74
C ASP A 53 5.36 11.05 -5.09
N PHE A 54 4.53 10.31 -5.83
CA PHE A 54 3.24 10.81 -6.29
C PHE A 54 2.12 10.57 -5.28
N LEU A 55 2.34 9.68 -4.30
CA LEU A 55 1.44 9.54 -3.17
C LEU A 55 1.77 10.62 -2.14
N GLU A 56 0.77 11.43 -1.81
CA GLU A 56 0.85 12.33 -0.67
C GLU A 56 1.03 11.52 0.63
N VAL A 57 1.68 12.12 1.63
CA VAL A 57 2.01 11.46 2.91
C VAL A 57 0.78 10.82 3.55
N GLU A 58 -0.35 11.53 3.59
CA GLU A 58 -1.60 11.00 4.17
C GLU A 58 -2.10 9.75 3.43
N VAL A 59 -1.98 9.73 2.10
CA VAL A 59 -2.38 8.59 1.27
C VAL A 59 -1.47 7.39 1.53
N LEU A 60 -0.16 7.64 1.64
CA LEU A 60 0.84 6.64 1.95
C LEU A 60 0.55 5.97 3.31
N GLU A 61 0.24 6.76 4.34
CA GLU A 61 -0.12 6.25 5.67
C GLU A 61 -1.40 5.41 5.66
N ILE A 62 -2.45 5.85 4.97
CA ILE A 62 -3.72 5.11 4.86
C ILE A 62 -3.52 3.75 4.17
N ILE A 63 -2.76 3.73 3.07
CA ILE A 63 -2.43 2.51 2.34
C ILE A 63 -1.55 1.60 3.20
N GLY A 64 -0.52 2.16 3.83
CA GLY A 64 0.38 1.45 4.74
C GLY A 64 -0.37 0.77 5.89
N TYR A 65 -1.26 1.50 6.55
CA TYR A 65 -2.12 0.94 7.60
C TYR A 65 -3.06 -0.16 7.10
N THR A 66 -3.55 -0.02 5.86
CA THR A 66 -4.34 -1.08 5.20
C THR A 66 -3.50 -2.34 4.99
N ILE A 67 -2.24 -2.18 4.55
CA ILE A 67 -1.30 -3.30 4.40
C ILE A 67 -0.99 -3.94 5.75
N ASP A 68 -0.73 -3.16 6.80
CA ASP A 68 -0.49 -3.68 8.15
C ASP A 68 -1.68 -4.53 8.64
N LYS A 69 -2.92 -4.10 8.38
CA LYS A 69 -4.12 -4.92 8.65
C LYS A 69 -4.16 -6.23 7.86
N ILE A 70 -3.74 -6.21 6.59
CA ILE A 70 -3.67 -7.42 5.75
C ILE A 70 -2.65 -8.39 6.34
N ILE A 71 -1.46 -7.89 6.72
CA ILE A 71 -0.41 -8.69 7.35
C ILE A 71 -0.92 -9.29 8.65
N TYR A 72 -1.48 -8.46 9.54
CA TYR A 72 -2.01 -8.90 10.83
C TYR A 72 -3.08 -10.00 10.68
N LYS A 73 -4.04 -9.82 9.77
CA LYS A 73 -5.06 -10.85 9.47
C LYS A 73 -4.46 -12.14 8.96
N ARG A 74 -3.43 -12.07 8.11
CA ARG A 74 -2.73 -13.25 7.61
C ARG A 74 -2.00 -13.98 8.74
N THR A 75 -1.34 -13.25 9.64
CA THR A 75 -0.60 -13.84 10.77
C THR A 75 -1.49 -14.56 11.78
N ILE A 76 -2.71 -14.06 12.05
CA ILE A 76 -3.65 -14.69 13.00
C ILE A 76 -4.39 -15.89 12.38
N SER A 77 -4.39 -16.02 11.05
CA SER A 77 -5.05 -17.14 10.36
C SER A 77 -4.16 -18.38 10.24
N PHE A 78 -3.05 -18.44 10.99
CA PHE A 78 -2.16 -19.60 11.12
C PHE A 78 -2.22 -20.18 12.54
#